data_AF-A0A918X3U2-F1
#
_entry.id   AF-A0A918X3U2-F1
#
_cell.length_a   1.000
_cell.length_b   1.000
_cell.length_c   1.000
_cell.angle_alpha   90.00
_cell.angle_beta   90.00
_cell.angle_gamma   90.00
#
_symmetry.space_group_name_H-M   'P 1'
#
loop_
_entity.id
_entity.type
_entity.pdbx_description
1 polymer ?
#
loop_
_entity_poly.entity_id
_entity_poly.type
_entity_poly.pdbx_seq_one_letter_code
_entity_poly.pdbx_strand_id
1 'polypeptide(L)'
;MSELLTARLRLRPLCDDDLDAPAALNADPEVMRYIGDGSVRTREETAAGPARMRGEWAARGHGMFAVKVPGHGAPVRVYELTREAYGA
;
A
#
# COMPACT_ATOMS: atom_id res chain seq x y z
N MET A 1 -8.24 11.51 10.29
CA MET A 1 -7.42 10.40 9.77
C MET A 1 -8.06 9.10 10.24
N SER A 2 -8.51 8.27 9.30
CA SER A 2 -9.36 7.12 9.58
C SER A 2 -8.53 5.84 9.58
N GLU A 3 -8.37 5.24 10.76
CA GLU A 3 -7.78 3.91 10.93
C GLU A 3 -8.91 2.89 11.00
N LEU A 4 -8.74 1.74 10.33
CA LEU A 4 -9.70 0.64 10.35
C LEU A 4 -9.08 -0.56 11.07
N LEU A 5 -9.77 -1.02 12.11
CA LEU A 5 -9.42 -2.23 12.83
C LEU A 5 -10.41 -3.34 12.48
N THR A 6 -9.88 -4.51 12.17
CA THR A 6 -10.65 -5.75 12.02
C THR A 6 -10.19 -6.74 13.08
N ALA A 7 -10.82 -7.92 13.14
CA ALA A 7 -10.42 -8.99 14.05
C ALA A 7 -8.94 -9.43 13.88
N ARG A 8 -8.33 -9.21 12.70
CA ARG A 8 -6.96 -9.68 12.39
C ARG A 8 -6.04 -8.64 11.78
N LEU A 9 -6.55 -7.48 11.40
CA LEU A 9 -5.82 -6.50 10.58
C LEU A 9 -6.02 -5.09 11.12
N ARG A 10 -4.94 -4.32 11.06
CA ARG A 10 -4.92 -2.87 11.26
C ARG A 10 -4.60 -2.22 9.92
N LEU A 11 -5.49 -1.37 9.43
CA LEU A 11 -5.34 -0.63 8.19
C LEU A 11 -5.19 0.86 8.53
N ARG A 12 -4.09 1.46 8.10
CA ARG A 12 -3.83 2.89 8.29
C ARG A 12 -3.09 3.49 7.09
N PRO A 13 -3.12 4.82 6.90
CA PRO A 13 -2.26 5.46 5.92
C PRO A 13 -0.79 5.04 6.09
N LEU A 14 -0.09 4.87 4.96
CA LEU A 14 1.32 4.52 4.93
C LEU A 14 2.17 5.68 5.49
N CYS A 15 3.09 5.38 6.41
CA CYS A 15 4.11 6.32 6.88
C CYS A 15 5.48 5.93 6.34
N ASP A 16 6.45 6.82 6.51
CA ASP A 16 7.79 6.62 5.92
C ASP A 16 8.52 5.42 6.58
N ASP A 17 8.22 5.10 7.85
CA ASP A 17 8.76 3.92 8.54
C ASP A 17 8.28 2.58 7.92
N ASP A 18 7.19 2.61 7.16
CA ASP A 18 6.68 1.41 6.52
C ASP A 18 7.36 1.12 5.20
N LEU A 19 8.32 1.93 4.72
CA LEU A 19 8.85 1.87 3.34
C LEU A 19 9.59 0.58 2.98
N ASP A 20 10.12 -0.13 3.96
CA ASP A 20 11.02 -1.27 3.70
C ASP A 20 10.28 -2.50 3.16
N ALA A 21 9.17 -2.86 3.79
CA ALA A 21 8.30 -3.95 3.31
C ALA A 21 7.75 -3.71 1.88
N PRO A 22 7.16 -2.56 1.53
CA PRO A 22 6.72 -2.25 0.19
C PRO A 22 7.87 -2.15 -0.82
N ALA A 23 9.06 -1.70 -0.41
CA ALA A 23 10.23 -1.68 -1.30
C ALA A 23 10.69 -3.11 -1.62
N ALA A 24 10.74 -3.99 -0.62
CA ALA A 24 11.05 -5.41 -0.84
C ALA A 24 10.04 -6.08 -1.79
N LEU A 25 8.73 -5.83 -1.58
CA LEU A 25 7.68 -6.35 -2.47
C LEU A 25 7.77 -5.79 -3.89
N ASN A 26 8.08 -4.51 -4.04
CA ASN A 26 8.20 -3.88 -5.35
C ASN A 26 9.50 -4.28 -6.08
N ALA A 27 10.53 -4.74 -5.36
CA ALA A 27 11.76 -5.25 -5.95
C ALA A 27 11.63 -6.73 -6.38
N ASP A 28 10.57 -7.42 -5.94
CA ASP A 28 10.34 -8.82 -6.24
C ASP A 28 9.65 -8.99 -7.61
N PRO A 29 10.29 -9.63 -8.61
CA PRO A 29 9.70 -9.83 -9.93
C PRO A 29 8.51 -10.81 -9.91
N GLU A 30 8.44 -11.75 -8.96
CA GLU A 30 7.29 -12.65 -8.82
C GLU A 30 6.04 -11.89 -8.38
N VAL A 31 6.21 -10.86 -7.56
CA VAL A 31 5.12 -9.95 -7.14
C VAL A 31 4.80 -8.98 -8.27
N MET A 32 5.82 -8.30 -8.81
CA MET A 32 5.62 -7.20 -9.75
C MET A 32 5.12 -7.63 -11.12
N ARG A 33 5.33 -8.89 -11.55
CA ARG A 33 4.76 -9.40 -12.82
C ARG A 33 3.25 -9.24 -12.96
N TYR A 34 2.53 -9.07 -11.85
CA TYR A 34 1.07 -8.86 -11.82
C TYR A 34 0.67 -7.40 -11.55
N ILE A 35 1.63 -6.50 -11.38
CA ILE A 35 1.40 -5.12 -10.93
C ILE A 35 1.95 -4.13 -11.97
N GLY A 36 1.08 -3.28 -12.51
CA GLY A 36 1.47 -2.26 -13.49
C GLY A 36 1.89 -2.90 -14.81
N ASP A 37 3.09 -2.56 -15.27
CA ASP A 37 3.71 -3.06 -16.51
C ASP A 37 4.60 -4.31 -16.29
N GLY A 38 4.67 -4.83 -15.06
CA GLY A 38 5.52 -5.96 -14.73
C GLY A 38 6.93 -5.59 -14.27
N SER A 39 7.32 -4.32 -14.35
CA SER A 39 8.66 -3.86 -14.01
C SER A 39 8.87 -3.78 -12.50
N VAL A 40 9.98 -4.33 -12.01
CA VAL A 40 10.40 -4.13 -10.60
C VAL A 40 10.77 -2.68 -10.34
N ARG A 41 10.63 -2.23 -9.09
CA ARG A 41 10.97 -0.86 -8.67
C ARG A 41 12.05 -0.87 -7.61
N THR A 42 12.89 0.16 -7.67
CA THR A 42 13.87 0.51 -6.64
C THR A 42 13.19 1.04 -5.37
N ARG A 43 13.97 1.18 -4.31
CA ARG A 43 13.50 1.76 -3.04
C ARG A 43 13.13 3.23 -3.22
N GLU A 44 13.90 3.96 -4.01
CA GLU A 44 13.70 5.37 -4.34
C GLU A 44 12.40 5.58 -5.11
N GLU A 45 12.14 4.76 -6.13
CA GLU A 45 10.88 4.77 -6.89
C GLU A 45 9.69 4.39 -5.99
N THR A 46 9.90 3.44 -5.07
CA THR A 46 8.89 3.09 -4.07
C THR A 46 8.60 4.24 -3.11
N ALA A 47 9.62 5.02 -2.72
CA ALA A 47 9.51 6.14 -1.81
C ALA A 47 8.78 7.36 -2.41
N ALA A 48 8.71 7.47 -3.74
CA ALA A 48 7.85 8.46 -4.41
C ALA A 48 6.35 8.16 -4.25
N GLY A 49 5.99 6.90 -4.01
CA GLY A 49 4.60 6.44 -3.84
C GLY A 49 3.86 6.99 -2.60
N PRO A 50 4.43 6.93 -1.37
CA PRO A 50 3.77 7.40 -0.16
C PRO A 50 3.34 8.87 -0.20
N ALA A 51 4.16 9.76 -0.78
CA ALA A 51 3.80 11.17 -0.91
C ALA A 51 2.54 11.34 -1.78
N ARG A 52 2.46 10.60 -2.90
CA ARG A 52 1.27 10.55 -3.76
C ARG A 52 0.06 10.00 -3.00
N MET A 53 0.23 8.88 -2.29
CA MET A 53 -0.84 8.27 -1.49
C MET A 53 -1.38 9.21 -0.41
N ARG A 54 -0.50 9.95 0.28
CA ARG A 54 -0.92 10.96 1.27
C ARG A 54 -1.71 12.09 0.60
N GLY A 55 -1.32 12.51 -0.60
CA GLY A 55 -2.07 13.47 -1.40
C GLY A 55 -3.47 12.96 -1.78
N GLU A 56 -3.58 11.70 -2.20
CA GLU A 56 -4.87 11.05 -2.51
C GLU A 56 -5.78 10.99 -1.28
N TRP A 57 -5.23 10.62 -0.13
CA TRP A 57 -5.94 10.62 1.15
C TRP A 57 -6.46 12.01 1.53
N ALA A 58 -5.65 13.06 1.36
CA ALA A 58 -6.04 14.43 1.64
C ALA A 58 -7.11 14.94 0.67
N ALA A 59 -7.04 14.57 -0.60
CA ALA A 59 -7.95 15.03 -1.64
C ALA A 59 -9.30 14.28 -1.64
N ARG A 60 -9.29 12.98 -1.37
CA ARG A 60 -10.46 12.08 -1.55
C ARG A 60 -11.03 11.54 -0.25
N GLY A 61 -10.31 11.67 0.87
CA GLY A 61 -10.69 11.09 2.16
C GLY A 61 -10.55 9.55 2.23
N HIS A 62 -10.07 8.91 1.16
CA HIS A 62 -9.77 7.49 1.06
C HIS A 62 -8.57 7.25 0.13
N GLY A 63 -7.92 6.10 0.25
CA GLY A 63 -6.77 5.72 -0.58
C GLY A 63 -6.15 4.40 -0.17
N MET A 64 -4.95 4.13 -0.67
CA MET A 64 -4.20 2.90 -0.36
C MET A 64 -3.81 2.84 1.13
N PHE A 65 -4.02 1.67 1.74
CA PHE A 65 -3.70 1.40 3.15
C PHE A 65 -2.42 0.59 3.30
N ALA A 66 -1.65 0.91 4.33
CA ALA A 66 -0.72 -0.04 4.93
C ALA A 66 -1.52 -1.01 5.81
N VAL A 67 -1.36 -2.32 5.59
CA VAL A 67 -2.03 -3.34 6.38
C VAL A 67 -1.02 -4.06 7.25
N LYS A 68 -1.30 -4.10 8.55
CA LYS A 68 -0.48 -4.82 9.52
C LYS A 68 -1.32 -5.90 10.20
N VAL A 69 -0.76 -7.09 10.31
CA VAL A 69 -1.33 -8.17 11.14
C VAL A 69 -0.79 -7.99 12.57
N PRO A 70 -1.63 -7.70 13.58
CA PRO A 70 -1.16 -7.59 14.95
C PRO A 70 -0.53 -8.92 15.42
N GLY A 71 0.64 -8.83 16.05
CA GLY A 71 1.37 -9.99 16.57
C GLY A 71 2.15 -10.84 15.55
N HIS A 72 2.10 -10.51 14.25
CA HIS A 72 2.83 -11.24 13.21
C HIS A 72 3.48 -10.29 12.20
N GLY A 73 4.81 -10.38 12.06
CA GLY A 73 5.58 -9.95 10.87
C GLY A 73 5.45 -8.50 10.37
N ALA A 74 6.20 -8.20 9.31
CA ALA A 74 6.17 -6.91 8.62
C ALA A 74 4.82 -6.68 7.91
N PRO A 75 4.39 -5.41 7.71
CA PRO A 75 3.10 -5.12 7.08
C PRO A 75 3.01 -5.70 5.66
N VAL A 76 1.82 -6.20 5.32
CA VAL A 76 1.46 -6.75 4.01
C VAL A 76 0.67 -5.69 3.25
N ARG A 77 0.98 -5.41 1.98
CA ARG A 77 0.19 -4.46 1.17
C ARG A 77 -1.21 -5.03 0.90
N VAL A 78 -2.26 -4.21 0.98
CA VAL A 78 -3.58 -4.51 0.39
C VAL A 78 -4.08 -3.28 -0.37
N TYR A 79 -4.70 -3.57 -1.52
CA TYR A 79 -5.12 -2.67 -2.60
C TYR A 79 -6.14 -1.60 -2.21
N GLU A 80 -6.22 -0.58 -3.07
CA GLU A 80 -7.22 0.48 -3.08
C GLU A 80 -8.62 -0.10 -3.36
N LEU A 81 -9.59 0.17 -2.47
CA LEU A 81 -11.01 0.04 -2.78
C LEU A 81 -11.45 1.30 -3.55
N THR A 82 -11.29 1.29 -4.87
CA THR A 82 -12.02 2.25 -5.72
C THR A 82 -13.39 1.69 -6.04
N ARG A 83 -14.43 2.52 -5.94
CA ARG A 83 -15.79 2.17 -6.42
C ARG A 83 -15.84 1.85 -7.92
N GLU A 84 -14.79 2.23 -8.67
CA GLU A 84 -14.64 1.96 -10.10
C GLU A 84 -14.08 0.55 -10.40
N ALA A 85 -13.55 -0.18 -9.41
CA ALA A 85 -13.11 -1.56 -9.61
C ALA A 85 -14.27 -2.58 -9.67
N TYR A 86 -15.52 -2.15 -9.46
CA TYR A 86 -16.73 -3.01 -9.44
C TYR A 86 -17.88 -2.47 -10.33
N GLY A 87 -17.59 -1.78 -11.43
CA GLY A 87 -18.66 -1.22 -12.27
C GLY A 87 -18.33 -1.11 -13.76
N ALA A 88 -19.04 -1.95 -14.53
CA ALA A 88 -19.17 -2.08 -15.99
C ALA A 88 -18.02 -2.79 -16.74
#